data_AF-O42154-F1
#
_entry.id   AF-O42154-F1
#
_cell.length_a   1.000
_cell.length_b   1.000
_cell.length_c   1.000
_cell.angle_alpha   90.00
_cell.angle_beta   90.00
_cell.angle_gamma   90.00
#
_symmetry.space_group_name_H-M   'P 1'
#
loop_
_entity.id
_entity.type
_entity.pdbx_description
1 polymer ?
#
loop_
_entity_poly.entity_id
_entity_poly.type
_entity_poly.pdbx_seq_one_letter_code
_entity_poly.pdbx_strand_id
1 'polypeptide(L)'
;FGERPYWWVHETKFYGAGPAPSLQQFPITCETGPGSPSGHAMGAAGVWYVMVTALLSIAREKQCPPLLYRFLYIGLWMLMGLVELVVCISRVYMAAHFPHQVIAGIITGTLVAEVVSKEKWIYSASLKKYFLITLFLTSFAVGFYVLLKALDVDLLWTMEKAQKWCIRPEWVHLDSAPFASLLRNMGSLFGLGLGLHSPFYKTTKMRIMSAPLRIGCIVISVSLLHLLDGWTFSPENHMTFYALSFGKSAVALLIPTTLVPWALSKIYPVKTEGKNL
;
A
#
# COMPACT_ATOMS: atom_id res chain seq x y z
N PHE A 1 -7.54 22.32 -2.47
CA PHE A 1 -6.80 21.41 -1.56
C PHE A 1 -6.45 20.15 -2.34
N GLY A 2 -5.35 19.45 -2.06
CA GLY A 2 -4.94 18.29 -2.85
C GLY A 2 -4.27 18.61 -4.21
N GLU A 3 -3.88 19.86 -4.43
CA GLU A 3 -3.07 20.26 -5.59
C GLU A 3 -1.69 19.60 -5.55
N ARG A 4 -1.11 19.35 -6.72
CA ARG A 4 0.30 19.00 -6.86
C ARG A 4 1.11 20.26 -7.18
N PRO A 5 2.33 20.42 -6.62
CA PRO A 5 3.16 21.60 -6.89
C PRO A 5 3.38 21.88 -8.38
N TYR A 6 3.60 20.82 -9.18
CA TYR A 6 3.77 20.98 -10.63
C TYR A 6 2.55 21.61 -11.31
N TRP A 7 1.33 21.10 -11.09
CA TRP A 7 0.13 21.70 -11.68
C TRP A 7 -0.15 23.09 -11.13
N TRP A 8 0.07 23.26 -9.82
CA TRP A 8 -0.19 24.51 -9.12
C TRP A 8 0.66 25.67 -9.66
N VAL A 9 1.94 25.43 -9.99
CA VAL A 9 2.83 26.50 -10.49
C VAL A 9 2.34 27.09 -11.81
N HIS A 10 1.67 26.27 -12.63
CA HIS A 10 1.15 26.68 -13.94
C HIS A 10 -0.21 27.37 -13.87
N GLU A 11 -0.98 27.14 -12.80
CA GLU A 11 -2.35 27.68 -12.67
C GLU A 11 -2.47 28.81 -11.63
N THR A 12 -1.46 28.98 -10.79
CA THR A 12 -1.49 29.96 -9.72
C THR A 12 -1.38 31.39 -10.24
N LYS A 13 -2.20 32.28 -9.68
CA LYS A 13 -2.07 33.74 -9.90
C LYS A 13 -1.05 34.39 -8.97
N PHE A 14 -0.42 33.61 -8.08
CA PHE A 14 0.47 34.10 -7.02
C PHE A 14 1.65 34.92 -7.57
N TYR A 15 2.21 34.53 -8.71
CA TYR A 15 3.34 35.24 -9.33
C TYR A 15 2.93 36.47 -10.16
N GLY A 16 1.62 36.70 -10.35
CA GLY A 16 1.12 37.80 -11.17
C GLY A 16 1.68 37.77 -12.60
N ALA A 17 2.29 38.88 -13.03
CA ALA A 17 2.99 38.98 -14.31
C ALA A 17 4.47 38.54 -14.24
N GLY A 18 4.98 38.22 -13.05
CA GLY A 18 6.36 37.76 -12.85
C GLY A 18 6.57 36.32 -13.32
N PRO A 19 7.82 35.92 -13.58
CA PRO A 19 8.13 34.56 -14.00
C PRO A 19 7.83 33.57 -12.86
N ALA A 20 7.00 32.56 -13.16
CA ALA A 20 6.81 31.43 -12.26
C ALA A 20 8.07 30.54 -12.25
N PRO A 21 8.38 29.85 -11.13
CA PRO A 21 9.50 28.92 -11.06
C PRO A 21 9.42 27.83 -12.12
N SER A 22 10.53 27.57 -12.81
CA SER A 22 10.62 26.45 -13.75
C SER A 22 10.83 25.15 -12.98
N LEU A 23 9.86 24.25 -13.06
CA LEU A 23 9.91 22.92 -12.44
C LEU A 23 10.20 21.87 -13.50
N GLN A 24 11.10 20.93 -13.18
CA GLN A 24 11.29 19.75 -14.00
C GLN A 24 10.12 18.78 -13.82
N GLN A 25 9.65 18.22 -14.93
CA GLN A 25 8.61 17.21 -14.93
C GLN A 25 9.22 15.81 -14.96
N PHE A 26 8.68 14.93 -14.14
CA PHE A 26 9.05 13.51 -14.08
C PHE A 26 7.78 12.64 -14.20
N PRO A 27 7.88 11.34 -14.56
CA PRO A 27 6.69 10.48 -14.67
C PRO A 27 5.78 10.54 -13.43
N ILE A 28 6.36 10.59 -12.23
CA ILE A 28 5.60 10.64 -10.98
C ILE A 28 4.85 11.95 -10.71
N THR A 29 5.23 13.04 -11.38
CA THR A 29 4.49 14.32 -11.27
C THR A 29 3.12 14.24 -11.94
N CYS A 30 2.91 13.22 -12.77
CA CYS A 30 1.71 12.98 -13.57
C CYS A 30 0.76 11.92 -12.98
N GLU A 31 0.99 11.51 -11.73
CA GLU A 31 0.01 10.73 -10.99
C GLU A 31 -1.34 11.46 -10.90
N THR A 32 -2.41 10.71 -11.14
CA THR A 32 -3.79 11.20 -11.24
C THR A 32 -4.53 11.20 -9.90
N GLY A 33 -3.89 10.73 -8.83
CA GLY A 33 -4.40 10.88 -7.46
C GLY A 33 -4.20 12.31 -6.93
N PRO A 34 -5.07 12.81 -6.04
CA PRO A 34 -4.85 14.10 -5.38
C PRO A 34 -3.58 14.07 -4.52
N GLY A 35 -2.93 15.24 -4.39
CA GLY A 35 -1.66 15.38 -3.68
C GLY A 35 -1.77 15.26 -2.15
N SER A 36 -2.96 15.23 -1.55
CA SER A 36 -3.11 15.25 -0.08
C SER A 36 -3.93 14.06 0.44
N PRO A 37 -3.42 13.30 1.43
CA PRO A 37 -2.02 13.28 1.88
C PRO A 37 -1.10 12.59 0.85
N SER A 38 0.21 12.66 1.05
CA SER A 38 1.13 11.89 0.21
C SER A 38 0.97 10.39 0.47
N GLY A 39 0.51 9.65 -0.53
CA GLY A 39 0.34 8.19 -0.45
C GLY A 39 1.65 7.45 -0.18
N HIS A 40 2.76 7.95 -0.70
CA HIS A 40 4.08 7.38 -0.45
C HIS A 40 4.55 7.56 1.00
N ALA A 41 4.41 8.77 1.56
CA ALA A 41 4.73 9.02 2.97
C ALA A 41 3.78 8.25 3.91
N MET A 42 2.49 8.18 3.56
CA MET A 42 1.51 7.40 4.31
C MET A 42 1.82 5.90 4.31
N GLY A 43 2.13 5.33 3.15
CA GLY A 43 2.48 3.91 3.02
C GLY A 43 3.78 3.57 3.73
N ALA A 44 4.82 4.39 3.55
CA ALA A 44 6.10 4.19 4.22
C ALA A 44 5.94 4.22 5.74
N ALA A 45 5.27 5.25 6.27
CA ALA A 45 5.08 5.40 7.72
C ALA A 45 4.30 4.23 8.30
N GLY A 46 3.23 3.78 7.62
CA GLY A 46 2.45 2.63 8.07
C GLY A 46 3.25 1.33 8.12
N VAL A 47 4.02 1.03 7.05
CA VAL A 47 4.84 -0.19 6.99
C VAL A 47 5.95 -0.16 8.04
N TRP A 48 6.70 0.93 8.14
CA TRP A 48 7.79 1.05 9.12
C TRP A 48 7.30 0.99 10.55
N TYR A 49 6.16 1.64 10.85
CA TYR A 49 5.57 1.57 12.17
C TYR A 49 5.26 0.14 12.60
N VAL A 50 4.62 -0.65 11.71
CA VAL A 50 4.31 -2.07 11.99
C VAL A 50 5.59 -2.89 12.13
N MET A 51 6.59 -2.67 11.29
CA MET A 51 7.87 -3.39 11.38
C MET A 51 8.62 -3.10 12.68
N VAL A 52 8.74 -1.82 13.06
CA VAL A 52 9.42 -1.39 14.28
C VAL A 52 8.72 -1.97 15.51
N THR A 53 7.40 -1.83 15.61
CA THR A 53 6.62 -2.35 16.74
C THR A 53 6.67 -3.87 16.82
N ALA A 54 6.63 -4.59 15.69
CA ALA A 54 6.77 -6.04 15.66
C ALA A 54 8.15 -6.51 16.16
N LEU A 55 9.24 -5.88 15.69
CA LEU A 55 10.60 -6.21 16.13
C LEU A 55 10.82 -5.93 17.62
N LEU A 56 10.29 -4.81 18.12
CA LEU A 56 10.34 -4.49 19.55
C LEU A 56 9.51 -5.46 20.40
N SER A 57 8.36 -5.90 19.90
CA SER A 57 7.55 -6.93 20.56
C SER A 57 8.32 -8.25 20.66
N ILE A 58 8.99 -8.68 19.60
CA ILE A 58 9.83 -9.90 19.60
C ILE A 58 11.00 -9.75 20.58
N ALA A 59 11.66 -8.60 20.61
CA ALA A 59 12.77 -8.36 21.54
C ALA A 59 12.31 -8.39 23.01
N ARG A 60 11.10 -7.86 23.29
CA ARG A 60 10.49 -7.92 24.61
C ARG A 60 10.12 -9.35 25.00
N GLU A 61 9.53 -10.12 24.09
CA GLU A 61 9.16 -11.53 24.32
C GLU A 61 10.38 -12.41 24.59
N LYS A 62 11.49 -12.16 23.90
CA LYS A 62 12.78 -12.84 24.12
C LYS A 62 13.53 -12.39 25.37
N GLN A 63 12.95 -11.51 26.19
CA GLN A 63 13.56 -10.97 27.41
C GLN A 63 14.97 -10.40 27.15
N CYS A 64 15.13 -9.64 26.05
CA CYS A 64 16.41 -9.01 25.74
C CYS A 64 16.91 -8.16 26.93
N PRO A 65 18.24 -8.14 27.20
CA PRO A 65 18.82 -7.31 28.24
C PRO A 65 18.36 -5.84 28.11
N PRO A 66 18.05 -5.13 29.21
CA PRO A 66 17.47 -3.79 29.16
C PRO A 66 18.28 -2.78 28.33
N LEU A 67 19.62 -2.88 28.40
CA LEU A 67 20.53 -2.03 27.63
C LEU A 67 20.42 -2.31 26.12
N LEU A 68 20.39 -3.57 25.72
CA LEU A 68 20.22 -3.97 24.32
C LEU A 68 18.84 -3.57 23.79
N TYR A 69 17.78 -3.76 24.57
CA TYR A 69 16.44 -3.31 24.21
C TYR A 69 16.40 -1.79 24.00
N ARG A 70 17.07 -1.01 24.85
CA ARG A 70 17.15 0.46 24.69
C ARG A 70 17.88 0.85 23.40
N PHE A 71 18.99 0.20 23.07
CA PHE A 71 19.69 0.44 21.81
C PHE A 71 18.84 0.07 20.59
N LEU A 72 18.15 -1.08 20.64
CA LEU A 72 17.22 -1.50 19.58
C LEU A 72 16.06 -0.51 19.43
N TYR A 73 15.47 -0.07 20.54
CA TYR A 73 14.39 0.92 20.54
C TYR A 73 14.82 2.21 19.85
N ILE A 74 15.92 2.82 20.30
CA ILE A 74 16.42 4.08 19.72
C ILE A 74 16.81 3.86 18.26
N GLY A 75 17.54 2.78 17.96
CA GLY A 75 18.01 2.49 16.61
C GLY A 75 16.88 2.30 15.60
N LEU A 76 15.83 1.54 15.96
CA LEU A 76 14.70 1.29 15.07
C LEU A 76 13.86 2.55 14.81
N TRP A 77 13.60 3.38 15.83
CA TRP A 77 12.88 4.64 15.65
C TRP A 77 13.68 5.67 14.86
N MET A 78 14.99 5.76 15.08
CA MET A 78 15.88 6.62 14.30
C MET A 78 15.94 6.17 12.83
N LEU A 79 16.01 4.86 12.58
CA LEU A 79 15.99 4.31 11.23
C LEU A 79 14.67 4.64 10.51
N MET A 80 13.53 4.45 11.18
CA MET A 80 12.23 4.86 10.64
C MET A 80 12.21 6.35 10.31
N GLY A 81 12.64 7.21 11.24
CA GLY A 81 12.70 8.65 11.02
C GLY A 81 13.57 9.05 9.83
N LEU A 82 14.72 8.38 9.66
CA LEU A 82 15.61 8.60 8.52
C LEU A 82 14.95 8.20 7.19
N VAL A 83 14.30 7.02 7.15
CA VAL A 83 13.64 6.55 5.92
C VAL A 83 12.47 7.46 5.55
N GLU A 84 11.65 7.86 6.53
CA GLU A 84 10.56 8.81 6.29
C GLU A 84 11.07 10.16 5.79
N LEU A 85 12.18 10.65 6.36
CA LEU A 85 12.79 11.90 5.91
C LEU A 85 13.23 11.80 4.43
N VAL A 86 13.90 10.71 4.05
CA VAL A 86 14.34 10.47 2.67
C VAL A 86 13.14 10.36 1.72
N VAL A 87 12.10 9.63 2.12
CA VAL A 87 10.86 9.52 1.33
C VAL A 87 10.22 10.90 1.16
N CYS A 88 10.05 11.66 2.23
CA CYS A 88 9.42 12.99 2.18
C CYS A 88 10.22 13.98 1.33
N ILE A 89 11.53 14.03 1.51
CA ILE A 89 12.42 14.88 0.69
C ILE A 89 12.29 14.50 -0.78
N SER A 90 12.28 13.21 -1.12
CA SER A 90 12.13 12.78 -2.52
C SER A 90 10.84 13.31 -3.17
N ARG A 91 9.72 13.33 -2.43
CA ARG A 91 8.42 13.77 -2.95
C ARG A 91 8.31 15.28 -3.10
N VAL A 92 8.93 16.03 -2.19
CA VAL A 92 8.99 17.50 -2.26
C VAL A 92 9.95 17.92 -3.36
N TYR A 93 11.12 17.28 -3.46
CA TYR A 93 12.14 17.58 -4.46
C TYR A 93 11.63 17.35 -5.90
N MET A 94 10.89 16.27 -6.11
CA MET A 94 10.26 15.95 -7.40
C MET A 94 9.03 16.81 -7.72
N ALA A 95 8.68 17.80 -6.87
CA ALA A 95 7.49 18.64 -7.02
C ALA A 95 6.17 17.86 -7.13
N ALA A 96 6.12 16.64 -6.55
CA ALA A 96 4.92 15.80 -6.53
C ALA A 96 4.01 16.15 -5.34
N HIS A 97 4.58 16.63 -4.25
CA HIS A 97 3.86 16.98 -3.03
C HIS A 97 4.38 18.25 -2.35
N PHE A 98 3.49 18.99 -1.70
CA PHE A 98 3.86 20.06 -0.78
C PHE A 98 4.31 19.51 0.59
N PRO A 99 5.12 20.26 1.37
CA PRO A 99 5.60 19.81 2.69
C PRO A 99 4.48 19.38 3.65
N HIS A 100 3.37 20.11 3.69
CA HIS A 100 2.24 19.75 4.56
C HIS A 100 1.58 18.42 4.15
N GLN A 101 1.64 18.03 2.87
CA GLN A 101 1.02 16.80 2.37
C GLN A 101 1.83 15.57 2.75
N VAL A 102 3.15 15.67 2.76
CA VAL A 102 4.02 14.57 3.22
C VAL A 102 3.95 14.41 4.73
N ILE A 103 3.89 15.51 5.50
CA ILE A 103 3.68 15.48 6.96
C ILE A 103 2.33 14.84 7.30
N ALA A 104 1.25 15.26 6.61
CA ALA A 104 -0.06 14.65 6.79
C ALA A 104 -0.04 13.15 6.44
N GLY A 105 0.74 12.75 5.42
CA GLY A 105 0.99 11.35 5.07
C GLY A 105 1.59 10.57 6.23
N ILE A 106 2.69 11.05 6.83
CA ILE A 106 3.33 10.39 7.98
C ILE A 106 2.33 10.21 9.13
N ILE A 107 1.61 11.27 9.49
CA ILE A 107 0.66 11.25 10.61
C ILE A 107 -0.45 10.23 10.34
N THR A 108 -1.07 10.30 9.16
CA THR A 108 -2.18 9.40 8.81
C THR A 108 -1.71 7.94 8.72
N GLY A 109 -0.55 7.67 8.10
CA GLY A 109 0.01 6.33 8.00
C GLY A 109 0.31 5.71 9.36
N THR A 110 0.91 6.49 10.26
CA THR A 110 1.23 6.07 11.64
C THR A 110 -0.04 5.77 12.45
N LEU A 111 -1.04 6.66 12.39
CA LEU A 111 -2.30 6.49 13.10
C LEU A 111 -3.06 5.25 12.60
N VAL A 112 -3.14 5.08 11.27
CA VAL A 112 -3.81 3.91 10.67
C VAL A 112 -3.10 2.62 11.10
N ALA A 113 -1.76 2.60 11.07
CA ALA A 113 -0.99 1.44 11.52
C ALA A 113 -1.21 1.12 13.02
N GLU A 114 -1.20 2.14 13.88
CA GLU A 114 -1.46 1.98 15.32
C GLU A 114 -2.86 1.44 15.61
N VAL A 115 -3.88 1.96 14.91
CA VAL A 115 -5.26 1.49 15.08
C VAL A 115 -5.42 0.07 14.55
N VAL A 116 -5.01 -0.18 13.30
CA VAL A 116 -5.20 -1.49 12.65
C VAL A 116 -4.37 -2.59 13.33
N SER A 117 -3.18 -2.28 13.85
CA SER A 117 -2.35 -3.28 14.54
C SER A 117 -2.97 -3.80 15.85
N LYS A 118 -3.86 -3.03 16.48
CA LYS A 118 -4.62 -3.45 17.67
C LYS A 118 -5.78 -4.38 17.31
N GLU A 119 -6.27 -4.33 16.08
CA GLU A 119 -7.46 -5.03 15.62
C GLU A 119 -7.17 -6.46 15.16
N LYS A 120 -7.15 -7.40 16.11
CA LYS A 120 -6.88 -8.83 15.83
C LYS A 120 -8.03 -9.56 15.14
N TRP A 121 -9.24 -9.00 15.11
CA TRP A 121 -10.44 -9.68 14.59
C TRP A 121 -10.36 -10.00 13.09
N ILE A 122 -9.52 -9.28 12.34
CA ILE A 122 -9.30 -9.50 10.91
C ILE A 122 -8.87 -10.96 10.68
N TYR A 123 -7.93 -11.47 11.48
CA TYR A 123 -7.40 -12.82 11.31
C TYR A 123 -8.35 -13.95 11.72
N SER A 124 -9.41 -13.64 12.48
CA SER A 124 -10.43 -14.62 12.89
C SER A 124 -11.75 -14.46 12.12
N ALA A 125 -11.85 -13.49 11.22
CA ALA A 125 -13.05 -13.24 10.44
C ALA A 125 -13.32 -14.39 9.45
N SER A 126 -14.59 -14.80 9.33
CA SER A 126 -15.04 -15.77 8.32
C SER A 126 -14.89 -15.22 6.90
N LEU A 127 -14.73 -16.07 5.89
CA LEU A 127 -14.70 -15.67 4.48
C LEU A 127 -15.95 -14.86 4.07
N LYS A 128 -17.13 -15.20 4.60
CA LYS A 128 -18.37 -14.45 4.36
C LYS A 128 -18.26 -13.00 4.82
N LYS A 129 -17.57 -12.74 5.93
CA LYS A 129 -17.32 -11.36 6.42
C LYS A 129 -16.38 -10.61 5.50
N TYR A 130 -15.28 -11.22 5.07
CA TYR A 130 -14.36 -10.62 4.10
C TYR A 130 -15.10 -10.21 2.82
N PHE A 131 -15.87 -11.14 2.24
CA PHE A 131 -16.66 -10.87 1.05
C PHE A 131 -17.67 -9.74 1.28
N LEU A 132 -18.44 -9.78 2.37
CA LEU A 132 -19.45 -8.77 2.67
C LEU A 132 -18.83 -7.38 2.91
N ILE A 133 -17.70 -7.31 3.61
CA ILE A 133 -17.00 -6.04 3.86
C ILE A 133 -16.42 -5.48 2.57
N THR A 134 -15.76 -6.31 1.75
CA THR A 134 -15.25 -5.88 0.44
C THR A 134 -16.39 -5.36 -0.42
N LEU A 135 -17.52 -6.08 -0.49
CA LEU A 135 -18.69 -5.66 -1.25
C LEU A 135 -19.28 -4.35 -0.71
N PHE A 136 -19.41 -4.22 0.60
CA PHE A 136 -19.91 -3.01 1.25
C PHE A 136 -19.02 -1.81 0.97
N LEU A 137 -17.70 -1.93 1.18
CA LEU A 137 -16.74 -0.85 0.95
C LEU A 137 -16.68 -0.44 -0.52
N THR A 138 -16.72 -1.41 -1.44
CA THR A 138 -16.77 -1.14 -2.88
C THR A 138 -18.06 -0.40 -3.24
N SER A 139 -19.20 -0.90 -2.79
CA SER A 139 -20.51 -0.31 -3.08
C SER A 139 -20.65 1.08 -2.47
N PHE A 140 -20.17 1.27 -1.24
CA PHE A 140 -20.18 2.56 -0.56
C PHE A 140 -19.33 3.58 -1.31
N ALA A 141 -18.11 3.21 -1.71
CA ALA A 141 -17.22 4.14 -2.41
C ALA A 141 -17.70 4.45 -3.84
N VAL A 142 -18.25 3.47 -4.57
CA VAL A 142 -18.92 3.72 -5.87
C VAL A 142 -20.13 4.62 -5.67
N GLY A 143 -20.99 4.33 -4.69
CA GLY A 143 -22.17 5.13 -4.38
C GLY A 143 -21.81 6.56 -3.99
N PHE A 144 -20.75 6.74 -3.19
CA PHE A 144 -20.24 8.05 -2.81
C PHE A 144 -19.68 8.83 -4.00
N TYR A 145 -18.96 8.16 -4.92
CA TYR A 145 -18.53 8.76 -6.18
C TYR A 145 -19.71 9.24 -7.02
N VAL A 146 -20.73 8.39 -7.21
CA VAL A 146 -21.93 8.73 -7.97
C VAL A 146 -22.67 9.90 -7.32
N LEU A 147 -22.77 9.91 -5.99
CA LEU A 147 -23.38 11.00 -5.24
C LEU A 147 -22.63 12.32 -5.43
N LEU A 148 -21.30 12.32 -5.26
CA LEU A 148 -20.49 13.53 -5.47
C LEU A 148 -20.60 14.03 -6.90
N LYS A 149 -20.57 13.13 -7.88
CA LYS A 149 -20.78 13.47 -9.29
C LYS A 149 -22.17 14.07 -9.53
N ALA A 150 -23.21 13.57 -8.88
CA ALA A 150 -24.57 14.12 -8.96
C ALA A 150 -24.70 15.50 -8.30
N LEU A 151 -23.78 15.86 -7.39
CA LEU A 151 -23.68 17.18 -6.76
C LEU A 151 -22.67 18.10 -7.48
N ASP A 152 -22.31 17.78 -8.73
CA ASP A 152 -21.31 18.50 -9.55
C ASP A 152 -19.92 18.63 -8.89
N VAL A 153 -19.58 17.71 -7.98
CA VAL A 153 -18.24 17.56 -7.43
C VAL A 153 -17.52 16.47 -8.22
N ASP A 154 -16.75 16.88 -9.22
CA ASP A 154 -15.95 15.93 -10.00
C ASP A 154 -14.73 15.43 -9.20
N LEU A 155 -14.67 14.13 -8.96
CA LEU A 155 -13.53 13.46 -8.33
C LEU A 155 -12.39 13.16 -9.32
N LEU A 156 -12.65 13.25 -10.63
CA LEU A 156 -11.67 13.05 -11.69
C LEU A 156 -10.98 14.34 -12.13
N TRP A 157 -11.21 15.46 -11.43
CA TRP A 157 -10.57 16.75 -11.73
C TRP A 157 -9.03 16.66 -11.81
N THR A 158 -8.41 15.78 -11.02
CA THR A 158 -6.97 15.53 -11.06
C THR A 158 -6.51 14.80 -12.31
N MET A 159 -7.38 13.98 -12.92
CA MET A 159 -7.14 13.36 -14.22
C MET A 159 -7.08 14.44 -15.30
N GLU A 160 -8.01 15.39 -15.30
CA GLU A 160 -8.02 16.50 -16.25
C GLU A 160 -6.76 17.37 -16.09
N LYS A 161 -6.35 17.65 -14.85
CA LYS A 161 -5.10 18.39 -14.59
C LYS A 161 -3.86 17.62 -15.06
N ALA A 162 -3.80 16.32 -14.83
CA ALA A 162 -2.71 15.49 -15.33
C ALA A 162 -2.67 15.53 -16.86
N GLN A 163 -3.80 15.31 -17.54
CA GLN A 163 -3.87 15.38 -19.00
C GLN A 163 -3.49 16.74 -19.57
N LYS A 164 -3.84 17.83 -18.87
CA LYS A 164 -3.56 19.21 -19.30
C LYS A 164 -2.09 19.60 -19.15
N TRP A 165 -1.45 19.19 -18.06
CA TRP A 165 -0.11 19.68 -17.70
C TRP A 165 1.00 18.66 -17.93
N CYS A 166 0.68 17.38 -18.14
CA CYS A 166 1.68 16.37 -18.47
C CYS A 166 2.16 16.50 -19.90
N ILE A 167 3.48 16.64 -20.06
CA ILE A 167 4.14 16.77 -21.36
C ILE A 167 3.97 15.48 -22.16
N ARG A 168 4.00 14.33 -21.46
CA ARG A 168 3.95 13.00 -22.04
C ARG A 168 2.65 12.29 -21.64
N PRO A 169 1.77 11.93 -22.58
CA PRO A 169 0.51 11.26 -22.26
C PRO A 169 0.74 9.89 -21.60
N GLU A 170 1.85 9.21 -21.90
CA GLU A 170 2.20 7.94 -21.27
C GLU A 170 2.54 8.05 -19.78
N TRP A 171 2.78 9.26 -19.26
CA TRP A 171 3.01 9.48 -17.83
C TRP A 171 1.71 9.69 -17.05
N VAL A 172 0.56 9.77 -17.73
CA VAL A 172 -0.73 9.91 -17.06
C VAL A 172 -1.14 8.56 -16.46
N HIS A 173 -0.88 8.40 -15.17
CA HIS A 173 -1.02 7.14 -14.44
C HIS A 173 -2.45 6.91 -13.94
N LEU A 174 -3.28 6.22 -14.73
CA LEU A 174 -4.66 5.85 -14.36
C LEU A 174 -4.76 4.93 -13.13
N ASP A 175 -3.72 4.14 -12.87
CA ASP A 175 -3.58 3.27 -11.69
C ASP A 175 -3.49 4.03 -10.37
N SER A 176 -3.08 5.31 -10.42
CA SER A 176 -3.03 6.19 -9.25
C SER A 176 -4.34 6.95 -8.99
N ALA A 177 -5.35 6.79 -9.85
CA ALA A 177 -6.65 7.44 -9.68
C ALA A 177 -7.35 6.91 -8.40
N PRO A 178 -8.19 7.73 -7.74
CA PRO A 178 -8.89 7.31 -6.52
C PRO A 178 -9.67 5.99 -6.67
N PHE A 179 -10.34 5.81 -7.81
CA PHE A 179 -11.11 4.60 -8.09
C PHE A 179 -10.21 3.37 -8.32
N ALA A 180 -9.08 3.52 -9.02
CA ALA A 180 -8.11 2.45 -9.19
C ALA A 180 -7.52 2.01 -7.84
N SER A 181 -7.15 2.99 -6.99
CA SER A 181 -6.62 2.74 -5.65
C SER A 181 -7.62 2.01 -4.75
N LEU A 182 -8.90 2.41 -4.80
CA LEU A 182 -9.99 1.72 -4.11
C LEU A 182 -10.07 0.24 -4.54
N LEU A 183 -10.16 -0.02 -5.85
CA LEU A 183 -10.27 -1.39 -6.35
C LEU A 183 -9.06 -2.25 -6.01
N ARG A 184 -7.85 -1.66 -6.03
CA ARG A 184 -6.65 -2.32 -5.54
C ARG A 184 -6.78 -2.72 -4.07
N ASN A 185 -7.22 -1.81 -3.21
CA ASN A 185 -7.40 -2.09 -1.78
C ASN A 185 -8.46 -3.18 -1.54
N MET A 186 -9.55 -3.15 -2.31
CA MET A 186 -10.62 -4.14 -2.22
C MET A 186 -10.16 -5.52 -2.71
N GLY A 187 -9.38 -5.54 -3.80
CA GLY A 187 -8.73 -6.74 -4.31
C GLY A 187 -7.78 -7.35 -3.28
N SER A 188 -6.93 -6.53 -2.65
CA SER A 188 -6.03 -6.97 -1.57
C SER A 188 -6.79 -7.55 -0.39
N LEU A 189 -7.86 -6.90 0.09
CA LEU A 189 -8.69 -7.40 1.19
C LEU A 189 -9.35 -8.73 0.84
N PHE A 190 -9.86 -8.85 -0.38
CA PHE A 190 -10.44 -10.08 -0.88
C PHE A 190 -9.41 -11.21 -1.00
N GLY A 191 -8.24 -10.91 -1.56
CA GLY A 191 -7.09 -11.83 -1.65
C GLY A 191 -6.63 -12.33 -0.29
N LEU A 192 -6.57 -11.45 0.72
CA LEU A 192 -6.28 -11.85 2.09
C LEU A 192 -7.31 -12.84 2.63
N GLY A 193 -8.60 -12.54 2.42
CA GLY A 193 -9.70 -13.41 2.84
C GLY A 193 -9.61 -14.80 2.19
N LEU A 194 -9.41 -14.86 0.87
CA LEU A 194 -9.20 -16.11 0.16
C LEU A 194 -7.96 -16.86 0.67
N GLY A 195 -6.88 -16.12 0.93
CA GLY A 195 -5.62 -16.69 1.37
C GLY A 195 -5.73 -17.38 2.73
N LEU A 196 -6.33 -16.69 3.71
CA LEU A 196 -6.49 -17.20 5.08
C LEU A 196 -7.51 -18.34 5.19
N HIS A 197 -8.49 -18.40 4.27
CA HIS A 197 -9.52 -19.46 4.24
C HIS A 197 -9.20 -20.60 3.28
N SER A 198 -8.10 -20.52 2.54
CA SER A 198 -7.66 -21.58 1.66
C SER A 198 -7.35 -22.87 2.45
N PRO A 199 -7.75 -24.06 1.94
CA PRO A 199 -7.35 -25.34 2.54
C PRO A 199 -5.83 -25.46 2.68
N PHE A 200 -5.08 -24.87 1.75
CA PHE A 200 -3.63 -24.88 1.74
C PHE A 200 -3.02 -24.07 2.90
N TYR A 201 -3.68 -22.98 3.31
CA TYR A 201 -3.23 -22.19 4.45
C TYR A 201 -3.36 -22.97 5.76
N LYS A 202 -4.46 -23.71 5.96
CA LYS A 202 -4.63 -24.56 7.15
C LYS A 202 -3.51 -25.60 7.25
N THR A 203 -3.21 -26.27 6.15
CA THR A 203 -2.13 -27.28 6.10
C THR A 203 -0.77 -26.68 6.45
N THR A 204 -0.45 -25.49 5.92
CA THR A 204 0.84 -24.85 6.19
C THR A 204 0.91 -24.24 7.58
N LYS A 205 -0.19 -23.67 8.10
CA LYS A 205 -0.25 -23.10 9.46
C LYS A 205 0.02 -24.15 10.54
N MET A 206 -0.41 -25.40 10.32
CA MET A 206 -0.15 -26.50 11.25
C MET A 206 1.30 -27.01 11.21
N ARG A 207 2.13 -26.56 10.26
CA ARG A 207 3.54 -26.96 10.15
C ARG A 207 4.43 -25.89 10.75
N ILE A 208 5.30 -26.30 11.68
CA ILE A 208 6.36 -25.42 12.20
C ILE A 208 7.40 -25.21 11.11
N MET A 209 7.32 -24.09 10.41
CA MET A 209 8.32 -23.73 9.41
C MET A 209 9.65 -23.38 10.09
N SER A 210 10.72 -24.04 9.65
CA SER A 210 12.09 -23.71 10.05
C SER A 210 12.49 -22.30 9.57
N ALA A 211 13.44 -21.66 10.26
CA ALA A 211 13.95 -20.34 9.88
C ALA A 211 14.37 -20.23 8.40
N PRO A 212 15.14 -21.18 7.80
CA PRO A 212 15.50 -21.10 6.38
C PRO A 212 14.27 -21.18 5.46
N LEU A 213 13.26 -21.97 5.81
CA LEU A 213 12.02 -22.05 5.03
C LEU A 213 11.23 -20.75 5.07
N ARG A 214 11.19 -20.06 6.21
CA ARG A 214 10.56 -18.74 6.35
C ARG A 214 11.27 -17.69 5.52
N ILE A 215 12.60 -17.66 5.57
CA ILE A 215 13.41 -16.76 4.74
C ILE A 215 13.16 -17.06 3.26
N GLY A 216 13.16 -18.33 2.86
CA GLY A 216 12.82 -18.75 1.49
C GLY A 216 11.44 -18.28 1.06
N CYS A 217 10.43 -18.37 1.93
CA CYS A 217 9.09 -17.84 1.65
C CYS A 217 9.09 -16.33 1.45
N ILE A 218 9.81 -15.58 2.28
CA ILE A 218 9.91 -14.13 2.16
C ILE A 218 10.56 -13.77 0.83
N VAL A 219 11.72 -14.34 0.52
CA VAL A 219 12.47 -14.04 -0.70
C VAL A 219 11.64 -14.37 -1.95
N ILE A 220 11.08 -15.58 -2.02
CA ILE A 220 10.27 -15.99 -3.19
C ILE A 220 9.01 -15.15 -3.31
N SER A 221 8.33 -14.83 -2.20
CA SER A 221 7.15 -13.98 -2.24
C SER A 221 7.48 -12.57 -2.73
N VAL A 222 8.56 -11.96 -2.23
CA VAL A 222 9.01 -10.62 -2.66
C VAL A 222 9.39 -10.63 -4.14
N SER A 223 10.11 -11.65 -4.61
CA SER A 223 10.46 -11.77 -6.03
C SER A 223 9.22 -11.91 -6.93
N LEU A 224 8.27 -12.77 -6.56
CA LEU A 224 7.02 -12.93 -7.32
C LEU A 224 6.18 -11.66 -7.29
N LEU A 225 6.12 -10.97 -6.16
CA LEU A 225 5.44 -9.67 -6.04
C LEU A 225 6.09 -8.62 -6.94
N HIS A 226 7.42 -8.59 -7.04
CA HIS A 226 8.11 -7.66 -7.92
C HIS A 226 7.83 -7.94 -9.40
N LEU A 227 7.79 -9.22 -9.80
CA LEU A 227 7.38 -9.62 -11.15
C LEU A 227 5.92 -9.24 -11.44
N LEU A 228 5.03 -9.46 -10.47
CA LEU A 228 3.63 -9.10 -10.58
C LEU A 228 3.45 -7.58 -10.70
N ASP A 229 4.26 -6.80 -9.98
CA ASP A 229 4.23 -5.34 -10.01
C ASP A 229 4.58 -4.79 -11.41
N GLY A 230 5.55 -5.41 -12.09
CA GLY A 230 5.93 -5.07 -13.46
C GLY A 230 4.84 -5.30 -14.52
N TRP A 231 3.79 -6.07 -14.23
CA TRP A 231 2.65 -6.23 -15.15
C TRP A 231 1.72 -5.01 -15.11
N THR A 232 1.73 -4.23 -16.19
CA THR A 232 0.79 -3.14 -16.44
C THR A 232 -0.30 -3.58 -17.41
N PHE A 233 -1.49 -2.98 -17.28
CA PHE A 233 -2.64 -3.28 -18.14
C PHE A 233 -2.94 -2.09 -19.04
N SER A 234 -3.40 -2.35 -20.27
CA SER A 234 -3.78 -1.28 -21.19
C SER A 234 -4.91 -0.43 -20.59
N PRO A 235 -4.79 0.91 -20.60
CA PRO A 235 -5.82 1.80 -20.08
C PRO A 235 -7.00 2.02 -21.04
N GLU A 236 -6.92 1.57 -22.29
CA GLU A 236 -7.92 1.87 -23.33
C GLU A 236 -9.33 1.43 -22.95
N ASN A 237 -9.45 0.26 -22.31
CA ASN A 237 -10.72 -0.21 -21.76
C ASN A 237 -10.69 -0.11 -20.24
N HIS A 238 -11.27 0.98 -19.72
CA HIS A 238 -11.34 1.23 -18.28
C HIS A 238 -11.90 0.06 -17.48
N MET A 239 -12.95 -0.62 -17.96
CA MET A 239 -13.56 -1.74 -17.24
C MET A 239 -12.60 -2.93 -17.12
N THR A 240 -11.93 -3.28 -18.21
CA THR A 240 -10.93 -4.36 -18.22
C THR A 240 -9.74 -3.99 -17.33
N PHE A 241 -9.25 -2.76 -17.43
CA PHE A 241 -8.16 -2.24 -16.60
C PHE A 241 -8.47 -2.38 -15.10
N TYR A 242 -9.67 -1.96 -14.69
CA TYR A 242 -10.11 -2.01 -13.31
C TYR A 242 -10.31 -3.45 -12.80
N ALA A 243 -10.92 -4.33 -13.61
CA ALA A 243 -11.09 -5.74 -13.26
C ALA A 243 -9.75 -6.48 -13.11
N LEU A 244 -8.82 -6.25 -14.04
CA LEU A 244 -7.47 -6.84 -13.98
C LEU A 244 -6.66 -6.28 -12.81
N SER A 245 -6.78 -4.99 -12.51
CA SER A 245 -6.12 -4.37 -11.35
C SER A 245 -6.61 -4.95 -10.03
N PHE A 246 -7.93 -5.16 -9.90
CA PHE A 246 -8.50 -5.86 -8.75
C PHE A 246 -7.94 -7.28 -8.62
N GLY A 247 -7.96 -8.05 -9.72
CA GLY A 247 -7.44 -9.41 -9.77
C GLY A 247 -5.95 -9.50 -9.40
N LYS A 248 -5.11 -8.62 -9.98
CA LYS A 248 -3.68 -8.48 -9.65
C LYS A 248 -3.48 -8.25 -8.16
N SER A 249 -4.28 -7.37 -7.56
CA SER A 249 -4.18 -7.03 -6.13
C SER A 249 -4.62 -8.19 -5.22
N ALA A 250 -5.63 -8.96 -5.62
CA ALA A 250 -6.02 -10.18 -4.93
C ALA A 250 -4.93 -11.25 -4.99
N VAL A 251 -4.34 -11.47 -6.17
CA VAL A 251 -3.22 -12.41 -6.36
C VAL A 251 -2.00 -11.98 -5.55
N ALA A 252 -1.71 -10.68 -5.47
CA ALA A 252 -0.59 -10.16 -4.69
C ALA A 252 -0.65 -10.64 -3.23
N LEU A 253 -1.83 -10.69 -2.60
CA LEU A 253 -1.94 -11.20 -1.23
C LEU A 253 -2.01 -12.72 -1.15
N LEU A 254 -2.52 -13.41 -2.17
CA LEU A 254 -2.51 -14.88 -2.22
C LEU A 254 -1.10 -15.48 -2.28
N ILE A 255 -0.15 -14.78 -2.93
CA ILE A 255 1.25 -15.21 -3.06
C ILE A 255 1.88 -15.49 -1.69
N PRO A 256 2.03 -14.50 -0.78
CA PRO A 256 2.67 -14.69 0.51
C PRO A 256 1.80 -15.46 1.51
N THR A 257 0.47 -15.40 1.41
CA THR A 257 -0.38 -16.08 2.40
C THR A 257 -0.52 -17.58 2.13
N THR A 258 -0.51 -17.99 0.86
CA THR A 258 -0.99 -19.33 0.49
C THR A 258 -0.09 -20.01 -0.53
N LEU A 259 0.16 -19.38 -1.68
CA LEU A 259 0.82 -20.05 -2.81
C LEU A 259 2.27 -20.44 -2.48
N VAL A 260 3.07 -19.47 -2.00
CA VAL A 260 4.49 -19.69 -1.71
C VAL A 260 4.70 -20.61 -0.50
N PRO A 261 4.04 -20.38 0.66
CA PRO A 261 4.20 -21.26 1.81
C PRO A 261 3.78 -22.70 1.50
N TRP A 262 2.69 -22.89 0.74
CA TRP A 262 2.24 -24.22 0.34
C TRP A 262 3.24 -24.91 -0.59
N ALA A 263 3.68 -24.23 -1.66
CA ALA A 263 4.63 -24.79 -2.62
C ALA A 263 5.95 -25.20 -1.96
N LEU A 264 6.50 -24.34 -1.11
CA LEU A 264 7.75 -24.65 -0.39
C LEU A 264 7.59 -25.78 0.63
N SER A 265 6.45 -25.85 1.33
CA SER A 265 6.18 -26.95 2.27
C SER A 265 5.97 -28.31 1.59
N LYS A 266 5.64 -28.32 0.30
CA LYS A 266 5.57 -29.54 -0.52
C LYS A 266 6.94 -30.02 -0.96
N ILE A 267 7.83 -29.09 -1.32
CA ILE A 267 9.19 -29.39 -1.78
C ILE A 267 10.08 -29.83 -0.61
N TYR A 268 9.93 -29.19 0.55
CA TYR A 268 10.67 -29.52 1.76
C TYR A 268 9.73 -30.12 2.81
N PRO A 269 9.67 -31.46 2.96
CA PRO A 269 8.80 -32.10 3.95
C PRO A 269 9.23 -31.70 5.37
N VAL A 270 8.45 -30.83 5.99
CA VAL A 270 8.60 -30.40 7.38
C VAL A 270 8.05 -31.49 8.30
N LYS A 271 8.77 -31.83 9.38
CA LYS A 271 8.26 -32.72 10.44
C LYS A 271 6.92 -32.17 10.96
N THR A 272 5.85 -32.93 10.76
CA THR A 272 4.56 -32.67 11.38
C THR A 272 4.73 -32.81 12.89
N GLU A 273 4.25 -31.86 13.70
CA GLU A 273 4.16 -32.10 15.14
C GLU A 273 3.35 -33.38 15.35
N GLY A 274 3.96 -34.34 16.05
CA GLY A 274 3.26 -35.53 16.49
C GLY A 274 2.06 -35.06 17.31
N LYS A 275 0.85 -35.49 16.89
CA LYS A 275 -0.29 -35.46 17.79
C LYS A 275 0.07 -36.36 18.96
N ASN A 276 0.52 -35.76 20.05
CA ASN A 276 0.43 -36.39 21.36
C ASN A 276 -1.07 -36.45 21.68
N LEU A 277 -1.65 -37.59 21.33
CA LEU A 277 -2.91 -38.11 21.89
C LEU A 277 -2.55 -38.89 23.16
#